data_AF-A0A7Z2MSB7-F1
#
_entry.id   AF-A0A7Z2MSB7-F1
#
_cell.length_a   1.000
_cell.length_b   1.000
_cell.length_c   1.000
_cell.angle_alpha   90.00
_cell.angle_beta   90.00
_cell.angle_gamma   90.00
#
_symmetry.space_group_name_H-M   'P 1'
#
loop_
_entity.id
_entity.type
_entity.pdbx_description
1 polymer ?
#
loop_
_entity_poly.entity_id
_entity_poly.type
_entity_poly.pdbx_seq_one_letter_code
_entity_poly.pdbx_strand_id
1 'polypeptide(L)'
;MKFVTRILVIMPAQKLTKARLAQILIMLSLLVGAFFWRTFTHETSTSVDCSQKERCDVTIGEDKITINRDSSGILIETTESTGLKIDLNQSGVFDSISDNHYRAEWNVISATKTIKLKINQNIVLVHL
;
A
#
# COMPACT_ATOMS: atom_id res chain seq x y z
N MET A 1 -31.87 37.94 -30.04
CA MET A 1 -30.41 38.15 -30.17
C MET A 1 -29.84 38.53 -28.80
N LYS A 2 -28.94 37.72 -28.22
CA LYS A 2 -28.14 38.14 -27.06
C LYS A 2 -26.79 37.44 -27.13
N PHE A 3 -25.77 38.23 -27.44
CA PHE A 3 -24.38 37.85 -27.64
C PHE A 3 -23.80 37.31 -26.32
N VAL A 4 -23.48 36.02 -26.28
CA VAL A 4 -22.64 35.44 -25.21
C VAL A 4 -21.20 35.65 -25.63
N THR A 5 -20.62 36.75 -25.18
CA THR A 5 -19.20 37.04 -25.32
C THR A 5 -18.41 36.03 -24.49
N ARG A 6 -17.85 35.00 -25.13
CA ARG A 6 -16.79 34.19 -24.52
C ARG A 6 -15.62 35.13 -24.24
N ILE A 7 -15.44 35.49 -22.97
CA ILE A 7 -14.23 36.13 -22.48
C ILE A 7 -13.12 35.09 -22.62
N LEU A 8 -12.33 35.20 -23.68
CA LEU A 8 -11.05 34.54 -23.78
C LEU A 8 -10.14 35.26 -22.78
N VAL A 9 -10.05 34.74 -21.55
CA VAL A 9 -9.09 35.24 -20.55
C VAL A 9 -7.70 34.83 -21.01
N ILE A 10 -7.08 35.65 -21.85
CA ILE A 10 -5.63 35.61 -22.03
C ILE A 10 -5.08 36.35 -20.81
N MET A 11 -4.55 35.63 -19.82
CA MET A 11 -3.86 36.29 -18.71
C MET A 11 -2.63 36.99 -19.30
N PRO A 12 -2.57 38.33 -19.29
CA PRO A 12 -1.37 39.03 -19.71
C PRO A 12 -0.22 38.52 -18.85
N ALA A 13 0.94 38.24 -19.47
CA ALA A 13 2.16 37.89 -18.77
C ALA A 13 2.57 39.08 -17.89
N GLN A 14 2.01 39.15 -16.70
CA GLN A 14 2.18 40.25 -15.78
C GLN A 14 3.62 40.18 -15.28
N LYS A 15 4.38 41.29 -15.42
CA LYS A 15 5.77 41.34 -14.94
C LYS A 15 5.82 40.81 -13.52
N LEU A 16 6.51 39.69 -13.31
CA LEU A 16 6.67 39.08 -11.99
C LEU A 16 7.48 40.05 -11.14
N THR A 17 6.80 40.82 -10.30
CA THR A 17 7.47 41.55 -9.23
C THR A 17 8.09 40.52 -8.28
N LYS A 18 9.28 40.82 -7.77
CA LYS A 18 10.06 39.89 -6.92
C LYS A 18 9.22 39.32 -5.75
N ALA A 19 8.30 40.14 -5.22
CA ALA A 19 7.35 39.74 -4.18
C ALA A 19 6.34 38.67 -4.62
N ARG A 20 5.73 38.79 -5.81
CA ARG A 20 4.78 37.78 -6.33
C ARG A 20 5.45 36.46 -6.65
N LEU A 21 6.71 36.49 -7.13
CA LEU A 21 7.47 35.27 -7.40
C LEU A 21 7.74 34.47 -6.11
N ALA A 22 8.15 35.15 -5.04
CA ALA A 22 8.36 34.51 -3.74
C ALA A 22 7.07 33.86 -3.20
N GLN A 23 5.93 34.54 -3.34
CA GLN A 23 4.63 34.02 -2.90
C GLN A 23 4.24 32.72 -3.62
N ILE A 24 4.45 32.66 -4.94
CA ILE A 24 4.16 31.46 -5.74
C ILE A 24 5.09 30.31 -5.36
N LEU A 25 6.38 30.58 -5.15
CA LEU A 25 7.34 29.55 -4.73
C LEU A 25 7.00 28.97 -3.36
N ILE A 26 6.60 29.80 -2.39
CA ILE A 26 6.16 29.34 -1.06
C ILE A 26 4.94 28.43 -1.18
N MET A 27 3.94 28.83 -1.98
CA MET A 27 2.76 28.00 -2.23
C MET A 27 3.14 26.69 -2.92
N LEU A 28 3.97 26.74 -3.96
CA LEU A 28 4.39 25.54 -4.69
C LEU A 28 5.17 24.58 -3.77
N SER A 29 6.07 25.09 -2.93
CA SER A 29 6.80 24.27 -1.95
C SER A 29 5.87 23.61 -0.92
N LEU A 30 4.83 24.29 -0.46
CA LEU A 30 3.84 23.70 0.45
C LEU A 30 3.08 22.55 -0.21
N LEU A 31 2.60 22.74 -1.45
CA LEU A 31 1.92 21.69 -2.20
C LEU A 31 2.85 20.49 -2.44
N VAL A 32 4.08 20.75 -2.84
CA VAL A 32 5.09 19.72 -3.10
C VAL A 32 5.43 18.96 -1.82
N GLY A 33 5.66 19.64 -0.69
CA GLY A 33 5.94 18.99 0.59
C GLY A 33 4.77 18.11 1.07
N ALA A 34 3.54 18.62 1.00
CA ALA A 34 2.36 17.83 1.36
C ALA A 34 2.14 16.63 0.44
N PHE A 35 2.42 16.78 -0.86
CA PHE A 35 2.32 15.70 -1.84
C PHE A 35 3.41 14.64 -1.61
N PHE A 36 4.66 15.05 -1.39
CA PHE A 36 5.75 14.12 -1.07
C PHE A 36 5.51 13.39 0.24
N TRP A 37 4.97 14.06 1.27
CA TRP A 37 4.58 13.39 2.51
C TRP A 37 3.54 12.29 2.26
N ARG A 38 2.51 12.58 1.45
CA ARG A 38 1.49 11.59 1.07
C ARG A 38 2.07 10.45 0.22
N THR A 39 3.00 10.73 -0.68
CA THR A 39 3.64 9.71 -1.53
C THR A 39 4.59 8.82 -0.75
N PHE A 40 5.39 9.38 0.17
CA PHE A 40 6.32 8.59 0.99
C PHE A 40 5.58 7.74 2.04
N THR A 41 4.46 8.24 2.57
CA THR A 41 3.57 7.46 3.45
C THR A 41 2.72 6.44 2.68
N HIS A 42 2.71 6.46 1.35
CA HIS A 42 1.92 5.50 0.59
C HIS A 42 2.61 4.13 0.62
N GLU A 43 2.15 3.26 1.51
CA GLU A 43 2.60 1.87 1.58
C GLU A 43 2.13 1.15 0.31
N THR A 44 3.08 0.73 -0.55
CA THR A 44 2.78 -0.02 -1.76
C THR A 44 2.31 -1.42 -1.39
N SER A 45 0.99 -1.62 -1.41
CA SER A 45 0.37 -2.92 -1.15
C SER A 45 0.31 -3.76 -2.43
N THR A 46 1.17 -4.75 -2.58
CA THR A 46 1.14 -5.67 -3.73
C THR A 46 0.05 -6.71 -3.50
N SER A 47 -0.90 -6.88 -4.41
CA SER A 47 -1.93 -7.92 -4.30
C SER A 47 -1.52 -9.19 -5.05
N VAL A 48 -1.52 -10.34 -4.37
CA VAL A 48 -1.23 -11.66 -4.93
C VAL A 48 -2.44 -12.56 -4.73
N ASP A 49 -2.91 -13.19 -5.79
CA ASP A 49 -4.04 -14.13 -5.74
C ASP A 49 -3.52 -15.57 -5.63
N CYS A 50 -3.83 -16.20 -4.51
CA CYS A 50 -3.49 -17.55 -4.12
C CYS A 50 -4.71 -18.47 -4.05
N SER A 51 -5.87 -18.04 -4.57
CA SER A 51 -7.12 -18.78 -4.38
C SER A 51 -7.18 -20.12 -5.11
N GLN A 52 -6.46 -20.24 -6.23
CA GLN A 52 -6.47 -21.44 -7.08
C GLN A 52 -5.45 -22.53 -6.72
N LYS A 53 -4.51 -22.30 -5.80
CA LYS A 53 -3.41 -23.25 -5.55
C LYS A 53 -3.37 -23.68 -4.08
N GLU A 54 -3.10 -24.97 -3.86
CA GLU A 54 -2.87 -25.54 -2.52
C GLU A 54 -1.59 -24.99 -1.88
N ARG A 55 -0.58 -24.66 -2.70
CA ARG A 55 0.68 -24.03 -2.27
C ARG A 55 0.94 -22.76 -3.07
N CYS A 56 1.25 -21.68 -2.37
CA CYS A 56 1.44 -20.37 -2.96
C CYS A 56 2.75 -19.74 -2.49
N ASP A 57 3.68 -19.54 -3.42
CA ASP A 57 4.98 -18.93 -3.15
C ASP A 57 4.91 -17.44 -3.47
N VAL A 58 5.10 -16.61 -2.45
CA VAL A 58 5.10 -15.15 -2.55
C VAL A 58 6.50 -14.65 -2.26
N THR A 59 7.13 -14.01 -3.25
CA THR A 59 8.44 -13.38 -3.09
C THR A 59 8.25 -11.91 -2.75
N ILE A 60 8.77 -11.48 -1.59
CA ILE A 60 8.68 -10.10 -1.09
C ILE A 60 10.09 -9.60 -0.84
N GLY A 61 10.62 -8.78 -1.76
CA GLY A 61 12.03 -8.39 -1.71
C GLY A 61 12.94 -9.59 -1.95
N GLU A 62 13.80 -9.92 -0.99
CA GLU A 62 14.69 -11.09 -1.01
C GLU A 62 14.09 -12.30 -0.27
N ASP A 63 13.00 -12.11 0.47
CA ASP A 63 12.35 -13.13 1.29
C ASP A 63 11.32 -13.92 0.49
N LYS A 64 11.42 -15.26 0.58
CA LYS A 64 10.43 -16.18 0.01
C LYS A 64 9.49 -16.67 1.12
N ILE A 65 8.22 -16.33 0.98
CA ILE A 65 7.14 -16.81 1.83
C ILE A 65 6.39 -17.90 1.09
N THR A 66 6.17 -19.03 1.75
CA THR A 66 5.34 -20.11 1.23
C THR A 66 4.07 -20.23 2.03
N ILE A 67 2.93 -20.17 1.37
CA ILE A 67 1.61 -20.28 1.99
C ILE A 67 1.03 -21.61 1.54
N ASN A 68 0.91 -22.54 2.47
CA ASN A 68 0.29 -23.84 2.25
C ASN A 68 -1.13 -23.83 2.81
N ARG A 69 -2.08 -24.31 2.02
CA ARG A 69 -3.50 -24.32 2.33
C ARG A 69 -3.91 -25.72 2.75
N ASP A 70 -4.53 -25.81 3.92
CA ASP A 70 -5.06 -27.07 4.43
C ASP A 70 -6.57 -26.98 4.67
N SER A 71 -7.19 -28.13 4.86
CA SER A 71 -8.62 -28.26 5.16
C SER A 71 -9.05 -27.51 6.44
N SER A 72 -8.14 -27.38 7.40
CA SER A 72 -8.36 -26.75 8.71
C SER A 72 -7.90 -25.29 8.78
N GLY A 73 -7.05 -24.83 7.86
CA GLY A 73 -6.48 -23.49 7.92
C GLY A 73 -5.42 -23.20 6.86
N ILE A 74 -4.55 -22.25 7.17
CA ILE A 74 -3.37 -21.90 6.38
C ILE A 74 -2.11 -22.07 7.22
N LEU A 75 -1.05 -22.55 6.58
CA LEU A 75 0.30 -22.61 7.13
C LEU A 75 1.18 -21.66 6.31
N ILE A 76 1.79 -20.69 6.96
CA ILE A 76 2.68 -19.71 6.36
C ILE A 76 4.08 -20.05 6.82
N GLU A 77 4.93 -20.48 5.89
CA GLU A 77 6.35 -20.79 6.10
C GLU A 77 7.18 -19.65 5.51
N THR A 78 8.11 -19.10 6.28
CA THR A 78 9.05 -18.09 5.78
C THR A 78 10.48 -18.61 5.86
N THR A 79 11.28 -18.26 4.86
CA THR A 79 12.69 -18.68 4.79
C THR A 79 13.55 -17.84 5.75
N GLU A 80 13.15 -16.59 6.01
CA GLU A 80 13.72 -15.72 7.03
C GLU A 80 12.59 -15.14 7.91
N SER A 81 12.68 -15.26 9.24
CA SER A 81 11.64 -14.81 10.18
C SER A 81 11.80 -13.35 10.61
N THR A 82 12.85 -12.67 10.16
CA THR A 82 13.26 -11.38 10.69
C THR A 82 12.32 -10.26 10.22
N GLY A 83 11.22 -10.06 10.96
CA GLY A 83 10.31 -8.91 10.79
C GLY A 83 8.99 -9.19 10.07
N LEU A 84 8.60 -10.47 9.89
CA LEU A 84 7.29 -10.81 9.32
C LEU A 84 6.16 -10.44 10.29
N LYS A 85 5.21 -9.67 9.76
CA LYS A 85 4.04 -9.13 10.45
C LYS A 85 2.78 -9.55 9.72
N ILE A 86 1.84 -10.20 10.39
CA ILE A 86 0.61 -10.71 9.75
C ILE A 86 -0.63 -10.07 10.33
N ASP A 87 -1.55 -9.74 9.46
CA ASP A 87 -2.90 -9.29 9.79
C ASP A 87 -3.91 -10.18 9.03
N LEU A 88 -4.60 -11.05 9.77
CA LEU A 88 -5.54 -12.06 9.25
C LEU A 88 -6.97 -11.53 9.04
N ASN A 89 -7.31 -10.45 9.75
CA ASN A 89 -8.67 -9.90 9.82
C ASN A 89 -8.79 -8.52 9.16
N GLN A 90 -7.71 -8.03 8.57
CA GLN A 90 -7.56 -6.69 8.03
C GLN A 90 -7.83 -5.57 9.04
N SER A 91 -7.68 -5.86 10.34
CA SER A 91 -7.95 -4.92 11.44
C SER A 91 -6.93 -3.78 11.51
N GLY A 92 -5.83 -3.86 10.75
CA GLY A 92 -4.70 -2.92 10.82
C GLY A 92 -3.76 -3.20 12.00
N VAL A 93 -3.97 -4.31 12.70
CA VAL A 93 -3.12 -4.78 13.81
C VAL A 93 -2.29 -5.94 13.28
N PHE A 94 -0.98 -5.76 13.29
CA PHE A 94 -0.03 -6.75 12.78
C PHE A 94 0.61 -7.52 13.93
N ASP A 95 0.44 -8.84 13.94
CA ASP A 95 1.11 -9.73 14.87
C ASP A 95 2.51 -10.07 14.34
N SER A 96 3.53 -9.86 15.18
CA SER A 96 4.90 -10.27 14.86
C SER A 96 5.03 -11.78 15.02
N ILE A 97 5.40 -12.48 13.95
CA ILE A 97 5.72 -13.90 14.05
C ILE A 97 7.18 -14.03 14.44
N SER A 98 7.44 -14.65 15.58
CA SER A 98 8.81 -14.95 16.02
C SER A 98 9.35 -16.26 15.41
N ASP A 99 8.46 -17.10 14.91
CA ASP A 99 8.76 -18.42 14.36
C ASP A 99 8.70 -18.45 12.83
N ASN A 100 9.41 -19.39 12.24
CA ASN A 100 9.51 -19.54 10.78
C ASN A 100 8.24 -20.16 10.18
N HIS A 101 7.29 -20.57 11.01
CA HIS A 101 6.02 -21.18 10.65
C HIS A 101 4.87 -20.56 11.45
N TYR A 102 3.80 -20.19 10.76
CA TYR A 102 2.59 -19.65 11.37
C TYR A 102 1.37 -20.39 10.87
N ARG A 103 0.55 -20.92 11.79
CA ARG A 103 -0.68 -21.64 11.47
C ARG A 103 -1.87 -20.82 11.94
N ALA A 104 -2.81 -20.55 11.03
CA ALA A 104 -4.06 -19.90 11.33
C ALA A 104 -5.24 -20.74 10.83
N GLU A 105 -6.28 -20.89 11.65
CA GLU A 105 -7.49 -21.61 11.28
C GLU A 105 -8.40 -20.76 10.37
N TRP A 106 -9.23 -21.40 9.54
CA TRP A 106 -10.15 -20.68 8.66
C TRP A 106 -11.17 -19.80 9.38
N ASN A 107 -11.47 -20.11 10.64
CA ASN A 107 -12.43 -19.39 11.48
C ASN A 107 -11.91 -18.02 11.93
N VAL A 108 -10.59 -17.82 11.98
CA VAL A 108 -9.97 -16.54 12.38
C VAL A 108 -9.61 -15.64 11.19
N ILE A 109 -9.73 -16.14 9.97
CA ILE A 109 -9.45 -15.39 8.74
C ILE A 109 -10.71 -14.68 8.28
N SER A 110 -10.56 -13.43 7.83
CA SER A 110 -11.66 -12.61 7.30
C SER A 110 -12.53 -13.39 6.29
N ALA A 111 -13.83 -13.10 6.26
CA ALA A 111 -14.78 -13.71 5.33
C ALA A 111 -14.39 -13.54 3.86
N THR A 112 -13.61 -12.49 3.55
CA THR A 112 -13.05 -12.21 2.22
C THR A 112 -11.84 -13.08 1.87
N LYS A 113 -11.36 -13.92 2.81
CA LYS A 113 -10.19 -14.80 2.63
C LYS A 113 -8.90 -14.06 2.26
N THR A 114 -8.82 -12.77 2.54
CA THR A 114 -7.67 -11.92 2.25
C THR A 114 -6.83 -11.66 3.50
N ILE A 115 -5.54 -11.98 3.45
CA ILE A 115 -4.57 -11.72 4.52
C ILE A 115 -3.61 -10.59 4.12
N LYS A 116 -3.17 -9.80 5.10
CA LYS A 116 -2.15 -8.75 4.93
C LYS A 116 -0.85 -9.23 5.55
N LEU A 117 0.19 -9.34 4.73
CA LEU A 117 1.56 -9.64 5.14
C LEU A 117 2.37 -8.35 5.07
N LYS A 118 3.15 -8.06 6.10
CA LYS A 118 4.09 -6.93 6.13
C LYS A 118 5.47 -7.47 6.45
N ILE A 119 6.43 -7.16 5.59
CA ILE A 119 7.86 -7.39 5.84
C ILE A 119 8.56 -6.06 5.64
N ASN A 120 9.26 -5.60 6.67
CA ASN A 120 9.95 -4.30 6.65
C ASN A 120 9.01 -3.14 6.26
N GLN A 121 9.12 -2.63 5.02
CA GLN A 121 8.28 -1.56 4.45
C GLN A 121 7.33 -2.04 3.34
N ASN A 122 7.41 -3.31 2.94
CA ASN A 122 6.57 -3.88 1.89
C ASN A 122 5.35 -4.56 2.51
N ILE A 123 4.17 -4.17 2.02
CA ILE A 123 2.91 -4.81 2.38
C ILE A 123 2.44 -5.63 1.19
N VAL A 124 2.02 -6.86 1.44
CA VAL A 124 1.42 -7.72 0.44
C VAL A 124 0.06 -8.18 0.92
N LEU A 125 -0.93 -7.97 0.06
CA LEU A 125 -2.29 -8.46 0.21
C LEU A 125 -2.34 -9.82 -0.48
N VAL A 126 -2.51 -10.91 0.27
CA VAL A 126 -2.70 -12.22 -0.33
C VAL A 126 -4.16 -12.60 -0.27
N HIS A 127 -4.75 -12.86 -1.42
CA HIS A 127 -6.09 -13.41 -1.53
C HIS A 127 -5.98 -14.94 -1.49
N LEU A 128 -6.56 -15.57 -0.48
CA LEU A 128 -6.75 -17.02 -0.42
C LEU A 128 -8.08 -17.36 -1.10
#